data_AF-A0A1G2HSY3-F1
#
_entry.id   AF-A0A1G2HSY3-F1
#
_cell.length_a   1.000
_cell.length_b   1.000
_cell.length_c   1.000
_cell.angle_alpha   90.00
_cell.angle_beta   90.00
_cell.angle_gamma   90.00
#
_symmetry.space_group_name_H-M   'P 1'
#
loop_
_entity.id
_entity.type
_entity.pdbx_description
1 polymer ?
#
loop_
_entity_poly.entity_id
_entity_poly.type
_entity_poly.pdbx_seq_one_letter_code
_entity_poly.pdbx_strand_id
1 'polypeptide(L)'
;MSLWLKSVKLAENQKQKLTAKKLASTRRGAQKMKDIRIALTKEIKDKARKEIGKLSKRELWLIGVALYWAEGSKEKEYNPGSRMVFSNSDPYMIKLFLKWLINIIKVPREKIYFSIYIHESHKDNLERTVIHWSKYTDYPKQEFSKIYFKRNKINTKRKNIRENYFGLLRISVIESSTLNRKIQGWT
;
A
#
# COMPACT_ATOMS: atom_id res chain seq x y z
N MET A 1 -25.69 47.29 30.06
CA MET A 1 -24.68 48.37 29.91
C MET A 1 -23.76 48.02 28.75
N SER A 2 -24.06 48.43 27.50
CA SER A 2 -23.11 48.46 26.34
C SER A 2 -23.79 48.77 24.97
N LEU A 3 -24.47 49.91 24.82
CA LEU A 3 -24.88 50.42 23.49
C LEU A 3 -23.85 51.41 22.89
N TRP A 4 -22.97 51.96 23.73
CA TRP A 4 -22.01 53.03 23.39
C TRP A 4 -20.86 52.61 22.47
N LEU A 5 -20.54 51.32 22.37
CA LEU A 5 -19.40 50.84 21.57
C LEU A 5 -19.83 50.25 20.21
N LYS A 6 -21.12 50.29 19.87
CA LYS A 6 -21.65 49.66 18.65
C LYS A 6 -21.16 50.33 17.36
N SER A 7 -20.80 51.62 17.42
CA SER A 7 -20.34 52.43 16.28
C SER A 7 -18.81 52.50 16.13
N VAL A 8 -18.04 52.00 17.10
CA VAL A 8 -16.57 52.09 17.08
C VAL A 8 -16.00 50.96 16.21
N LYS A 9 -15.53 51.32 15.02
CA LYS A 9 -14.82 50.39 14.13
C LYS A 9 -13.40 50.17 14.64
N LEU A 10 -12.97 48.91 14.71
CA LEU A 10 -11.57 48.57 15.01
C LEU A 10 -10.63 49.11 13.93
N ALA A 11 -9.47 49.59 14.36
CA ALA A 11 -8.38 49.93 13.46
C ALA A 11 -7.89 48.66 12.73
N GLU A 12 -7.38 48.83 11.51
CA GLU A 12 -7.04 47.70 10.64
C GLU A 12 -5.95 46.79 11.25
N ASN A 13 -4.97 47.38 11.94
CA ASN A 13 -3.96 46.66 12.70
C ASN A 13 -4.54 45.79 13.83
N GLN A 14 -5.61 46.23 14.50
CA GLN A 14 -6.31 45.47 15.53
C GLN A 14 -7.07 44.29 14.93
N LYS A 15 -7.73 44.47 13.79
CA LYS A 15 -8.41 43.38 13.06
C LYS A 15 -7.43 42.32 12.58
N GLN A 16 -6.29 42.73 12.02
CA GLN A 16 -5.23 41.82 11.59
C GLN A 16 -4.66 41.02 12.76
N LYS A 17 -4.40 41.67 13.91
CA LYS A 17 -3.93 41.00 15.14
C LYS A 17 -4.94 39.98 15.67
N LEU A 18 -6.23 40.31 15.67
CA LEU A 18 -7.29 39.37 16.07
C LEU A 18 -7.40 38.18 15.10
N THR A 19 -7.28 38.44 13.79
CA THR A 19 -7.31 37.40 12.76
C THR A 19 -6.12 36.45 12.92
N ALA A 20 -4.92 36.98 13.12
CA ALA A 20 -3.72 36.18 13.38
C ALA A 20 -3.86 35.32 14.65
N LYS A 21 -4.37 35.89 15.75
CA LYS A 21 -4.65 35.14 16.99
C LYS A 21 -5.68 34.03 16.76
N LYS A 22 -6.76 34.31 16.01
CA LYS A 22 -7.79 33.32 15.66
C LYS A 22 -7.19 32.18 14.85
N LEU A 23 -6.43 32.48 13.80
CA LEU A 23 -5.74 31.48 12.97
C LEU A 23 -4.76 30.64 13.78
N ALA A 24 -3.96 31.26 14.66
CA ALA A 24 -3.05 30.54 15.54
C ALA A 24 -3.80 29.60 16.51
N SER A 25 -4.91 30.06 17.08
CA SER A 25 -5.78 29.23 17.93
C SER A 25 -6.35 28.04 17.16
N THR A 26 -6.91 28.27 15.96
CA THR A 26 -7.44 27.21 15.08
C THR A 26 -6.35 26.19 14.73
N ARG A 27 -5.14 26.66 14.37
CA ARG A 27 -4.00 25.77 14.07
C ARG A 27 -3.60 24.92 15.27
N ARG A 28 -3.52 25.50 16.47
CA ARG A 28 -3.23 24.76 17.71
C ARG A 28 -4.30 23.72 18.03
N GLY A 29 -5.58 24.08 17.90
CA GLY A 29 -6.69 23.15 18.06
C GLY A 29 -6.62 21.98 17.07
N ALA A 30 -6.38 22.28 15.79
CA ALA A 30 -6.23 21.25 14.74
C ALA A 30 -5.03 20.33 15.01
N GLN A 31 -3.90 20.88 15.47
CA GLN A 31 -2.73 20.10 15.82
C GLN A 31 -3.00 19.18 17.01
N LYS A 32 -3.62 19.68 18.09
CA LYS A 32 -4.03 18.87 19.24
C LYS A 32 -4.96 17.72 18.83
N MET A 33 -5.97 17.99 18.01
CA MET A 33 -6.87 16.96 17.50
C MET A 33 -6.16 15.93 16.61
N LYS A 34 -5.19 16.38 15.80
CA LYS A 34 -4.34 15.48 15.01
C LYS A 34 -3.52 14.55 15.90
N ASP A 35 -2.93 15.07 16.98
CA ASP A 35 -2.09 14.29 17.89
C ASP A 35 -2.92 13.28 18.68
N ILE A 36 -4.10 13.68 19.17
CA ILE A 36 -5.07 12.77 19.80
C ILE A 36 -5.46 11.65 18.84
N ARG A 37 -5.81 12.00 17.59
CA ARG A 37 -6.17 11.00 16.57
C ARG A 37 -5.03 10.04 16.27
N ILE A 38 -3.78 10.52 16.18
CA ILE A 38 -2.61 9.68 15.95
C ILE A 38 -2.41 8.70 17.11
N ALA A 39 -2.50 9.18 18.35
CA ALA A 39 -2.37 8.35 19.55
C ALA A 39 -3.47 7.28 19.61
N LEU A 40 -4.73 7.66 19.43
CA LEU A 40 -5.86 6.74 19.39
C LEU A 40 -5.73 5.70 18.26
N THR A 41 -5.32 6.15 17.06
CA THR A 41 -5.10 5.24 15.92
C THR A 41 -4.01 4.21 16.24
N LYS A 42 -2.93 4.62 16.91
CA LYS A 42 -1.86 3.73 17.33
C LYS A 42 -2.39 2.69 18.32
N GLU A 43 -3.12 3.13 19.35
CA GLU A 43 -3.72 2.24 20.35
C GLU A 43 -4.65 1.20 19.73
N ILE A 44 -5.57 1.63 18.85
CA ILE A 44 -6.50 0.73 18.13
C ILE A 44 -5.71 -0.30 17.32
N LYS A 45 -4.69 0.13 16.57
CA LYS A 45 -3.87 -0.79 15.77
C LYS A 45 -3.10 -1.78 16.62
N ASP A 46 -2.58 -1.36 17.77
CA ASP A 46 -1.81 -2.22 18.67
C ASP A 46 -2.72 -3.24 19.38
N LYS A 47 -3.97 -2.88 19.70
CA LYS A 47 -4.99 -3.83 20.17
C LYS A 47 -5.38 -4.83 19.08
N ALA A 48 -5.76 -4.33 17.90
CA ALA A 48 -6.18 -5.17 16.77
C ALA A 48 -5.09 -6.18 16.33
N ARG A 49 -3.80 -5.79 16.42
CA ARG A 49 -2.70 -6.70 16.10
C ARG A 49 -2.62 -7.91 17.04
N LYS A 50 -3.12 -7.79 18.27
CA LYS A 50 -3.16 -8.89 19.25
C LYS A 50 -4.39 -9.79 19.08
N GLU A 51 -5.43 -9.31 18.41
CA GLU A 51 -6.64 -10.09 18.12
C GLU A 51 -6.35 -11.19 17.09
N ILE A 52 -5.48 -10.90 16.11
CA ILE A 52 -5.10 -11.86 15.08
C ILE A 52 -3.91 -12.70 15.55
N GLY A 53 -4.17 -13.96 15.87
CA GLY A 53 -3.16 -14.93 16.30
C GLY A 53 -2.27 -15.42 15.15
N LYS A 54 -1.58 -16.55 15.37
CA LYS A 54 -0.82 -17.21 14.30
C LYS A 54 -1.78 -17.93 13.35
N LEU A 55 -1.69 -17.63 12.06
CA LEU A 55 -2.45 -18.33 11.03
C LEU A 55 -2.01 -19.81 10.92
N SER A 56 -2.97 -20.70 10.97
CA SER A 56 -2.83 -22.11 10.62
C SER A 56 -2.56 -22.28 9.12
N LYS A 57 -2.14 -23.49 8.73
CA LYS A 57 -1.94 -23.84 7.31
C LYS A 57 -3.24 -23.74 6.51
N ARG A 58 -4.37 -24.11 7.11
CA ARG A 58 -5.70 -24.08 6.49
C ARG A 58 -6.16 -22.64 6.24
N GLU A 59 -6.02 -21.76 7.22
CA GLU A 59 -6.35 -20.33 7.07
C GLU A 59 -5.46 -19.67 6.03
N LEU A 60 -4.15 -19.95 6.05
CA LEU A 60 -3.24 -19.42 5.04
C LEU A 60 -3.57 -19.94 3.64
N TRP A 61 -4.00 -21.20 3.50
CA TRP A 61 -4.51 -21.72 2.23
C TRP A 61 -5.72 -20.94 1.75
N LEU A 62 -6.75 -20.76 2.59
CA LEU A 62 -7.98 -20.03 2.24
C LEU A 62 -7.69 -18.59 1.82
N ILE A 63 -6.86 -17.88 2.60
CA ILE A 63 -6.51 -16.49 2.31
C ILE A 63 -5.75 -16.40 0.98
N GLY A 64 -4.81 -17.32 0.72
CA GLY A 64 -4.07 -17.34 -0.54
C GLY A 64 -4.96 -17.59 -1.75
N VAL A 65 -5.94 -18.48 -1.63
CA VAL A 65 -6.96 -18.72 -2.67
C VAL A 65 -7.81 -17.46 -2.89
N ALA A 66 -8.30 -16.83 -1.83
CA ALA A 66 -9.08 -15.60 -1.92
C ALA A 66 -8.28 -14.44 -2.56
N LEU A 67 -7.01 -14.28 -2.19
CA LEU A 67 -6.11 -13.29 -2.81
C LEU A 67 -5.90 -13.57 -4.29
N TYR A 68 -5.69 -14.83 -4.66
CA TYR A 68 -5.57 -15.21 -6.07
C TYR A 68 -6.87 -14.92 -6.84
N TRP A 69 -8.04 -15.14 -6.24
CA TRP A 69 -9.30 -14.79 -6.90
C TRP A 69 -9.50 -13.30 -7.12
N ALA A 70 -9.03 -12.49 -6.16
CA ALA A 70 -9.16 -11.03 -6.22
C ALA A 70 -8.18 -10.39 -7.22
N GLU A 71 -6.92 -10.82 -7.22
CA GLU A 71 -5.82 -10.10 -7.90
C GLU A 71 -4.94 -11.00 -8.80
N GLY A 72 -5.21 -12.31 -8.83
CA GLY A 72 -4.46 -13.30 -9.59
C GLY A 72 -4.86 -13.38 -11.05
N SER A 73 -3.92 -13.75 -11.92
CA SER A 73 -4.20 -13.98 -13.33
C SER A 73 -4.87 -15.32 -13.56
N LYS A 74 -6.11 -15.29 -14.04
CA LYS A 74 -6.81 -16.50 -14.50
C LYS A 74 -6.38 -16.85 -15.92
N GLU A 75 -6.15 -18.13 -16.14
CA GLU A 75 -5.97 -18.67 -17.49
C GLU A 75 -7.30 -18.60 -18.23
N LYS A 76 -7.25 -18.36 -19.53
CA LYS A 76 -8.43 -18.33 -20.38
C LYS A 76 -8.32 -19.45 -21.41
N GLU A 77 -9.42 -20.11 -21.72
CA GLU A 77 -9.43 -21.26 -22.64
C GLU A 77 -8.80 -20.93 -24.00
N TYR A 78 -9.06 -19.73 -24.51
CA TYR A 78 -8.52 -19.24 -25.78
C TYR A 78 -7.05 -18.78 -25.72
N ASN A 79 -6.41 -18.79 -24.54
CA ASN A 79 -5.01 -18.41 -24.35
C ASN A 79 -4.33 -19.32 -23.31
N PRO A 80 -4.12 -20.61 -23.66
CA PRO A 80 -3.53 -21.57 -22.75
C PRO A 80 -2.04 -21.30 -22.52
N GLY A 81 -1.49 -21.83 -21.41
CA GLY A 81 -0.08 -21.69 -21.06
C GLY A 81 0.23 -20.41 -20.30
N SER A 82 -0.79 -19.69 -19.82
CA SER A 82 -0.58 -18.50 -19.00
C SER A 82 0.13 -18.84 -17.68
N ARG A 83 1.10 -18.01 -17.31
CA ARG A 83 1.78 -18.11 -16.02
C ARG A 83 0.86 -17.63 -14.91
N MET A 84 0.97 -18.23 -13.75
CA MET A 84 0.41 -17.69 -12.52
C MET A 84 1.10 -16.37 -12.19
N VAL A 85 0.30 -15.31 -12.08
CA VAL A 85 0.72 -13.94 -11.80
C VAL A 85 -0.14 -13.40 -10.68
N PHE A 86 0.48 -12.65 -9.77
CA PHE A 86 -0.19 -11.85 -8.76
C PHE A 86 0.47 -10.49 -8.70
N SER A 87 -0.31 -9.43 -8.56
CA SER A 87 0.19 -8.06 -8.63
C SER A 87 -0.47 -7.20 -7.57
N ASN A 88 0.31 -6.54 -6.72
CA ASN A 88 -0.25 -5.64 -5.72
C ASN A 88 0.75 -4.55 -5.29
N SER A 89 0.26 -3.42 -4.79
CA SER A 89 1.10 -2.36 -4.21
C SER A 89 1.18 -2.42 -2.69
N ASP A 90 0.35 -3.23 -2.02
CA ASP A 90 0.42 -3.46 -0.58
C ASP A 90 1.51 -4.53 -0.26
N PRO A 91 2.55 -4.17 0.51
CA PRO A 91 3.63 -5.08 0.84
C PRO A 91 3.22 -6.26 1.73
N TYR A 92 2.19 -6.11 2.56
CA TYR A 92 1.70 -7.19 3.40
C TYR A 92 0.93 -8.23 2.58
N MET A 93 0.16 -7.81 1.57
CA MET A 93 -0.48 -8.73 0.63
C MET A 93 0.55 -9.54 -0.15
N ILE A 94 1.57 -8.87 -0.68
CA ILE A 94 2.70 -9.51 -1.37
C ILE A 94 3.39 -10.53 -0.48
N LYS A 95 3.72 -10.16 0.76
CA LYS A 95 4.39 -11.04 1.72
C LYS A 95 3.53 -12.27 2.05
N LEU A 96 2.22 -12.07 2.27
CA LEU A 96 1.30 -13.16 2.57
C LEU A 96 1.15 -14.12 1.39
N PHE A 97 1.07 -13.58 0.17
CA PHE A 97 0.97 -14.36 -1.06
C PHE A 97 2.24 -15.20 -1.30
N LEU A 98 3.43 -14.63 -1.10
CA LEU A 98 4.69 -15.39 -1.15
C LEU A 98 4.74 -16.49 -0.09
N LYS A 99 4.30 -16.19 1.14
CA LYS A 99 4.23 -17.18 2.22
C LYS A 99 3.31 -18.35 1.85
N TRP A 100 2.18 -18.06 1.21
CA TRP A 100 1.26 -19.07 0.70
C TRP A 100 1.89 -19.92 -0.42
N LEU A 101 2.51 -19.27 -1.42
CA LEU A 101 3.22 -19.97 -2.51
C LEU A 101 4.28 -20.95 -2.00
N ILE A 102 5.14 -20.48 -1.09
CA ILE A 102 6.29 -21.28 -0.62
C ILE A 102 5.84 -22.34 0.38
N ASN A 103 5.01 -21.98 1.36
CA ASN A 103 4.74 -22.88 2.48
C ASN A 103 3.55 -23.82 2.27
N ILE A 104 2.57 -23.39 1.48
CA ILE A 104 1.34 -24.15 1.25
C ILE A 104 1.39 -24.81 -0.11
N ILE A 105 1.67 -24.04 -1.17
CA ILE A 105 1.71 -24.55 -2.54
C ILE A 105 3.02 -25.29 -2.85
N LYS A 106 4.07 -25.03 -2.06
CA LYS A 106 5.41 -25.62 -2.22
C LYS A 106 6.10 -25.21 -3.52
N VAL A 107 5.88 -23.99 -3.97
CA VAL A 107 6.60 -23.43 -5.13
C VAL A 107 8.06 -23.17 -4.72
N PRO A 108 9.04 -23.71 -5.47
CA PRO A 108 10.46 -23.42 -5.23
C PRO A 108 10.76 -21.94 -5.46
N ARG A 109 11.66 -21.37 -4.67
CA ARG A 109 11.91 -19.92 -4.65
C ARG A 109 12.47 -19.41 -5.97
N GLU A 110 13.27 -20.22 -6.63
CA GLU A 110 13.89 -20.00 -7.95
C GLU A 110 12.88 -19.94 -9.09
N LYS A 111 11.67 -20.50 -8.90
CA LYS A 111 10.59 -20.37 -9.89
C LYS A 111 9.80 -19.08 -9.75
N ILE A 112 10.07 -18.26 -8.73
CA ILE A 112 9.34 -17.03 -8.44
C ILE A 112 10.14 -15.83 -8.96
N TYR A 113 9.55 -15.09 -9.89
CA TYR A 113 10.15 -13.91 -10.50
C TYR A 113 9.37 -12.65 -10.19
N PHE A 114 10.10 -11.55 -10.07
CA PHE A 114 9.55 -10.24 -9.74
C PHE A 114 9.63 -9.28 -10.93
N SER A 115 8.67 -8.37 -11.00
CA SER A 115 8.72 -7.22 -11.88
C SER A 115 8.08 -6.02 -11.20
N ILE A 116 8.76 -4.88 -11.19
CA ILE A 116 8.27 -3.66 -10.58
C ILE A 116 7.62 -2.80 -11.66
N TYR A 117 6.41 -2.32 -11.39
CA TYR A 117 5.73 -1.34 -12.23
C TYR A 117 5.63 -0.02 -11.46
N ILE A 118 6.33 1.00 -11.94
CA ILE A 118 6.42 2.31 -11.28
C ILE A 118 6.08 3.43 -12.28
N HIS A 119 5.55 4.55 -11.79
CA HIS A 119 5.32 5.71 -12.65
C HIS A 119 6.64 6.42 -12.94
N GLU A 120 6.76 6.96 -14.15
CA GLU A 120 7.97 7.68 -14.59
C GLU A 120 8.28 8.90 -13.70
N SER A 121 7.26 9.54 -13.12
CA SER A 121 7.41 10.62 -12.14
C SER A 121 8.14 10.24 -10.85
N HIS A 122 8.39 8.94 -10.62
CA HIS A 122 9.06 8.40 -9.44
C HIS A 122 10.33 7.63 -9.80
N LYS A 123 10.91 7.89 -10.98
CA LYS A 123 12.14 7.24 -11.44
C LYS A 123 13.33 7.46 -10.49
N ASP A 124 13.38 8.59 -9.78
CA ASP A 124 14.44 8.87 -8.80
C ASP A 124 14.32 8.01 -7.53
N ASN A 125 13.19 7.33 -7.31
CA ASN A 125 12.92 6.48 -6.15
C ASN A 125 13.19 4.99 -6.40
N LEU A 126 13.81 4.61 -7.51
CA LEU A 126 13.99 3.20 -7.90
C LEU A 126 14.78 2.41 -6.87
N GLU A 127 15.90 2.95 -6.39
CA GLU A 127 16.73 2.26 -5.40
C GLU A 127 15.95 2.01 -4.10
N ARG A 128 15.24 3.03 -3.61
CA ARG A 128 14.36 2.91 -2.44
C ARG A 128 13.25 1.89 -2.66
N THR A 129 12.72 1.81 -3.88
CA THR A 129 11.69 0.85 -4.27
C THR A 129 12.22 -0.58 -4.26
N VAL A 130 13.40 -0.82 -4.81
CA VAL A 130 14.04 -2.14 -4.77
C VAL A 130 14.36 -2.55 -3.33
N ILE A 131 14.89 -1.63 -2.51
CA ILE A 131 15.15 -1.89 -1.08
C ILE A 131 13.84 -2.23 -0.34
N HIS A 132 12.77 -1.48 -0.62
CA HIS A 132 11.46 -1.72 -0.03
C HIS A 132 10.96 -3.13 -0.35
N TRP A 133 10.93 -3.52 -1.63
CA TRP A 133 10.42 -4.83 -2.02
C TRP A 133 11.31 -5.97 -1.53
N SER A 134 12.63 -5.82 -1.64
CA SER A 134 13.59 -6.80 -1.09
C SER A 134 13.35 -7.08 0.40
N LYS A 135 13.09 -6.02 1.19
CA LYS A 135 12.77 -6.16 2.62
C LYS A 135 11.47 -6.91 2.89
N TYR A 136 10.42 -6.72 2.09
CA TYR A 136 9.12 -7.34 2.37
C TYR A 136 8.98 -8.75 1.82
N THR A 137 9.72 -9.09 0.76
CA THR A 137 9.70 -10.42 0.16
C THR A 137 10.77 -11.35 0.75
N ASP A 138 11.77 -10.81 1.47
CA ASP A 138 12.97 -11.51 1.89
C ASP A 138 13.74 -12.13 0.69
N TYR A 139 13.74 -11.44 -0.47
CA TYR A 139 14.55 -11.76 -1.64
C TYR A 139 15.67 -10.73 -1.85
N PRO A 140 16.84 -11.13 -2.38
CA PRO A 140 17.94 -10.22 -2.62
C PRO A 140 17.59 -9.20 -3.73
N LYS A 141 18.20 -8.01 -3.68
CA LYS A 141 17.89 -6.87 -4.57
C LYS A 141 18.04 -7.23 -6.06
N GLN A 142 18.93 -8.15 -6.38
CA GLN A 142 19.26 -8.61 -7.73
C GLN A 142 18.05 -9.26 -8.44
N GLU A 143 17.11 -9.82 -7.67
CA GLU A 143 15.87 -10.43 -8.19
C GLU A 143 14.87 -9.40 -8.72
N PHE A 144 15.09 -8.12 -8.45
CA PHE A 144 14.22 -7.00 -8.84
C PHE A 144 14.76 -6.21 -10.04
N SER A 145 15.45 -6.90 -10.96
CA SER A 145 16.06 -6.28 -12.14
C SER A 145 15.06 -5.80 -13.20
N LYS A 146 13.84 -6.39 -13.24
CA LYS A 146 12.81 -6.05 -14.23
C LYS A 146 11.93 -4.90 -13.73
N ILE A 147 12.09 -3.73 -14.33
CA ILE A 147 11.35 -2.52 -13.98
C ILE A 147 10.66 -1.93 -15.21
N TYR A 148 9.36 -1.67 -15.10
CA TYR A 148 8.52 -1.10 -16.14
C TYR A 148 8.00 0.28 -15.73
N PHE A 149 8.20 1.27 -16.61
CA PHE A 149 7.74 2.63 -16.39
C PHE A 149 6.36 2.88 -17.00
N LYS A 150 5.41 3.32 -16.18
CA LYS A 150 4.08 3.77 -16.60
C LYS A 150 4.13 5.26 -16.92
N ARG A 151 3.89 5.61 -18.19
CA ARG A 151 3.95 6.99 -18.73
C ARG A 151 2.73 7.86 -18.41
N ASN A 152 1.70 7.33 -17.74
CA ASN A 152 0.48 8.08 -17.47
C ASN A 152 0.76 9.27 -16.52
N LYS A 153 0.36 10.48 -16.93
CA LYS A 153 0.33 11.67 -16.06
C LYS A 153 -0.70 11.45 -14.96
N ILE A 154 -0.22 11.23 -13.73
CA ILE A 154 -1.09 11.17 -12.55
C ILE A 154 -1.47 12.60 -12.16
N ASN A 155 -2.54 13.16 -12.74
CA ASN A 155 -3.18 14.37 -12.22
C ASN A 155 -4.00 13.99 -10.98
N THR A 156 -3.36 13.85 -9.81
CA THR A 156 -4.08 13.59 -8.56
C THR A 156 -3.80 14.64 -7.50
N LYS A 157 -4.86 15.08 -6.82
CA LYS A 157 -4.80 15.99 -5.65
C LYS A 157 -4.29 15.29 -4.37
N ARG A 158 -3.76 14.06 -4.46
CA ARG A 158 -3.33 13.27 -3.30
C ARG A 158 -2.04 13.88 -2.73
N LYS A 159 -2.01 14.15 -1.43
CA LYS A 159 -0.83 14.73 -0.75
C LYS A 159 0.26 13.70 -0.40
N ASN A 160 -0.05 12.40 -0.47
CA ASN A 160 0.83 11.30 -0.03
C ASN A 160 1.51 10.54 -1.19
N ILE A 161 1.73 11.18 -2.34
CA ILE A 161 2.18 10.47 -3.56
C ILE A 161 3.70 10.20 -3.55
N ARG A 162 4.51 10.97 -2.81
CA ARG A 162 5.96 11.01 -3.05
C ARG A 162 6.80 10.15 -2.11
N GLU A 163 6.53 10.14 -0.80
CA GLU A 163 7.45 9.50 0.16
C GLU A 163 7.21 7.99 0.35
N ASN A 164 5.97 7.51 0.21
CA ASN A 164 5.60 6.12 0.50
C ASN A 164 5.09 5.34 -0.73
N TYR A 165 5.37 5.83 -1.94
CA TYR A 165 4.98 5.15 -3.17
C TYR A 165 6.15 4.34 -3.73
N PHE A 166 6.02 3.02 -3.68
CA PHE A 166 7.02 2.05 -4.15
C PHE A 166 6.55 1.27 -5.38
N GLY A 167 5.56 1.80 -6.11
CA GLY A 167 5.01 1.12 -7.28
C GLY A 167 4.16 -0.09 -6.94
N LEU A 168 3.92 -0.91 -7.96
CA LEU A 168 3.26 -2.21 -7.88
C LEU A 168 4.32 -3.30 -8.07
N LEU A 169 4.30 -4.33 -7.23
CA LEU A 169 5.11 -5.52 -7.44
C LEU A 169 4.26 -6.60 -8.10
N ARG A 170 4.77 -7.11 -9.22
CA ARG A 170 4.23 -8.28 -9.90
C ARG A 170 5.08 -9.49 -9.54
N ILE A 171 4.43 -10.52 -9.00
CA ILE A 171 4.96 -11.86 -8.80
C ILE A 171 4.52 -12.69 -10.00
N SER A 172 5.44 -13.49 -10.55
CA SER A 172 5.13 -14.49 -11.57
C SER A 172 5.83 -15.80 -11.27
N VAL A 173 5.15 -16.91 -11.48
CA VAL A 173 5.74 -18.25 -11.33
C VAL A 173 6.02 -18.84 -12.71
N ILE A 174 7.24 -19.26 -13.00
CA ILE A 174 7.56 -19.94 -14.27
C ILE A 174 6.98 -21.35 -14.31
N GLU A 175 6.72 -21.87 -15.52
CA GLU A 175 6.22 -23.24 -15.74
C GLU A 175 4.99 -23.60 -14.88
N SER A 176 4.09 -22.64 -14.73
CA SER A 176 3.03 -22.70 -13.73
C SER A 176 1.63 -22.83 -14.32
N SER A 177 1.46 -23.18 -15.59
CA SER A 177 0.13 -23.34 -16.21
C SER A 177 -0.72 -24.39 -15.47
N THR A 178 -0.17 -25.57 -15.21
CA THR A 178 -0.83 -26.62 -14.40
C THR A 178 -1.16 -26.11 -12.99
N LEU A 179 -0.24 -25.38 -12.37
CA LEU A 179 -0.48 -24.78 -11.05
C LEU A 179 -1.62 -23.74 -11.12
N ASN A 180 -1.63 -22.90 -12.15
CA ASN A 180 -2.62 -21.86 -12.36
C ASN A 180 -4.02 -22.46 -12.51
N ARG A 181 -4.14 -23.57 -13.25
CA ARG A 181 -5.38 -24.35 -13.39
C ARG A 181 -5.81 -24.99 -12.07
N LYS A 182 -4.86 -25.59 -11.35
CA LYS A 182 -5.13 -26.19 -10.03
C LYS A 182 -5.68 -25.17 -9.04
N ILE A 183 -5.10 -23.97 -8.99
CA ILE A 183 -5.56 -22.90 -8.10
C ILE A 183 -6.94 -22.40 -8.55
N GLN A 184 -7.17 -22.25 -9.86
CA GLN A 184 -8.49 -21.89 -10.39
C GLN A 184 -9.56 -22.92 -10.06
N GLY A 185 -9.22 -24.21 -10.01
CA GLY A 185 -10.16 -25.29 -9.66
C GLY A 185 -10.52 -25.38 -8.17
N TRP A 186 -10.01 -24.50 -7.30
CA TRP A 186 -10.42 -24.44 -5.89
C TRP A 186 -11.66 -23.57 -5.64
N THR A 187 -12.32 -23.14 -6.71
CA THR A 187 -13.65 -22.52 -6.72
C THR A 187 -14.74 -23.56 -6.51
#